data_AF-A0A9D6I4E4-F1
#
_entry.id   AF-A0A9D6I4E4-F1
#
_cell.length_a   1.000
_cell.length_b   1.000
_cell.length_c   1.000
_cell.angle_alpha   90.00
_cell.angle_beta   90.00
_cell.angle_gamma   90.00
#
_symmetry.space_group_name_H-M   'P 1'
#
loop_
_entity.id
_entity.type
_entity.pdbx_description
1 polymer ?
#
loop_
_entity_poly.entity_id
_entity_poly.type
_entity_poly.pdbx_seq_one_letter_code
_entity_poly.pdbx_strand_id
1 'polypeptide(L)'
;MNKHDTNYLATLKAISAIALLIAVLHWPYFYYQFLRWLVCGVSAYSAYSEYEEKDQLWLWIFAVIAIIFNPIASFYFQREIWATFNVVASVIFIVNLAITKRRPHETK
;
A
#
# COMPACT_ATOMS: atom_id res chain seq x y z
N MET A 1 -12.41 -0.31 -15.69
CA MET A 1 -10.93 -0.34 -15.57
C MET A 1 -10.35 -1.15 -16.73
N ASN A 2 -9.46 -0.59 -17.54
CA ASN A 2 -8.94 -1.26 -18.73
C ASN A 2 -7.97 -2.39 -18.31
N LYS A 3 -7.83 -3.47 -19.08
CA LYS A 3 -6.96 -4.62 -18.71
C LYS A 3 -5.50 -4.21 -18.47
N HIS A 4 -5.05 -3.12 -19.09
CA HIS A 4 -3.73 -2.52 -18.86
C HIS A 4 -3.59 -1.88 -17.47
N ASP A 5 -4.66 -1.27 -16.94
CA ASP A 5 -4.64 -0.54 -15.66
C ASP A 5 -4.51 -1.52 -14.49
N THR A 6 -5.19 -2.68 -14.56
CA THR A 6 -5.08 -3.73 -13.53
C THR A 6 -3.66 -4.29 -13.41
N ASN A 7 -2.96 -4.49 -14.54
CA ASN A 7 -1.59 -4.98 -14.53
C ASN A 7 -0.61 -3.93 -13.97
N TYR A 8 -0.87 -2.64 -14.21
CA TYR A 8 -0.09 -1.54 -13.65
C TYR A 8 -0.25 -1.45 -12.14
N LEU A 9 -1.49 -1.52 -11.65
CA LEU A 9 -1.81 -1.56 -10.23
C LEU A 9 -1.13 -2.73 -9.52
N ALA A 10 -1.19 -3.92 -10.11
CA ALA A 10 -0.52 -5.11 -9.57
C ALA A 10 1.00 -4.91 -9.51
N THR A 11 1.60 -4.31 -10.53
CA THR A 11 3.03 -4.02 -10.59
C THR A 11 3.44 -2.98 -9.54
N LEU A 12 2.67 -1.91 -9.37
CA LEU A 12 2.91 -0.88 -8.35
C LEU A 12 2.78 -1.43 -6.92
N LYS A 13 1.77 -2.27 -6.67
CA LYS A 13 1.60 -2.96 -5.37
C LYS A 13 2.78 -3.88 -5.09
N ALA A 14 3.25 -4.64 -6.09
CA ALA A 14 4.41 -5.51 -5.95
C ALA A 14 5.71 -4.73 -5.68
N ILE A 15 5.95 -3.63 -6.41
CA ILE A 15 7.10 -2.74 -6.18
C ILE A 15 7.06 -2.16 -4.77
N SER A 16 5.89 -1.76 -4.29
CA SER A 16 5.73 -1.19 -2.95
C SER A 16 5.99 -2.22 -1.85
N ALA A 17 5.53 -3.46 -2.04
CA ALA A 17 5.83 -4.56 -1.12
C ALA A 17 7.33 -4.87 -1.09
N ILE A 18 8.01 -4.88 -2.24
CA ILE A 18 9.47 -5.08 -2.31
C ILE A 18 10.21 -3.91 -1.64
N ALA A 19 9.78 -2.67 -1.86
CA ALA A 19 10.36 -1.49 -1.22
C ALA A 19 10.17 -1.53 0.32
N LEU A 20 9.00 -1.95 0.80
CA LEU A 20 8.71 -2.17 2.22
C LEU A 20 9.62 -3.25 2.83
N LEU A 21 9.94 -4.33 2.10
CA LEU A 21 10.87 -5.37 2.54
C LEU A 21 12.33 -4.89 2.56
N ILE A 22 12.75 -4.08 1.57
CA ILE A 22 14.09 -3.48 1.53
C ILE A 22 14.27 -2.48 2.68
N ALA A 23 13.20 -1.81 3.14
CA ALA A 23 13.21 -0.91 4.29
C ALA A 23 13.56 -1.54 5.64
N VAL A 24 13.53 -2.88 5.72
CA VAL A 24 13.93 -3.63 6.91
C VAL A 24 15.45 -3.65 7.07
N LEU A 25 16.22 -3.45 6.00
CA LEU A 25 17.67 -3.25 6.10
C LEU A 25 17.95 -1.87 6.73
N HIS A 26 18.98 -1.78 7.57
CA HIS A 26 19.38 -0.54 8.25
C HIS A 26 19.69 0.58 7.23
N TRP A 27 18.72 1.47 7.01
CA TRP A 27 18.88 2.62 6.12
C TRP A 27 18.79 3.96 6.88
N PRO A 28 19.43 5.02 6.33
CA PRO A 28 19.41 6.37 6.91
C PRO A 28 17.97 6.92 6.98
N TYR A 29 17.74 7.86 7.90
CA TYR A 29 16.42 8.45 8.20
C TYR A 29 15.64 8.92 6.95
N PHE A 30 16.35 9.43 5.96
CA PHE A 30 15.79 9.90 4.68
C PHE A 30 15.06 8.80 3.89
N TYR A 31 15.50 7.54 4.00
CA TYR A 31 14.84 6.40 3.35
C TYR A 31 13.45 6.15 3.92
N TYR A 32 13.27 6.26 5.23
CA TYR A 32 11.96 6.11 5.87
C TYR A 32 10.99 7.23 5.46
N GLN A 33 11.50 8.45 5.24
CA GLN A 33 10.68 9.55 4.74
C GLN A 33 10.20 9.27 3.31
N PHE A 34 11.09 8.81 2.42
CA PHE A 34 10.70 8.40 1.06
C PHE A 34 9.74 7.22 1.04
N LEU A 35 9.97 6.21 1.87
CA LEU A 35 9.10 5.05 1.97
C LEU A 35 7.67 5.46 2.35
N ARG A 36 7.52 6.40 3.29
CA ARG A 36 6.21 6.95 3.66
C ARG A 36 5.52 7.61 2.47
N TRP A 37 6.21 8.46 1.72
CA TRP A 37 5.67 9.05 0.48
C TRP A 37 5.22 7.99 -0.53
N LEU A 38 6.04 6.96 -0.74
CA LEU A 38 5.76 5.89 -1.69
C LEU A 38 4.55 5.06 -1.25
N VAL A 39 4.54 4.58 0.00
CA VAL A 39 3.45 3.77 0.57
C VAL A 39 2.16 4.57 0.64
N CYS A 40 2.21 5.84 1.05
CA CYS A 40 1.06 6.73 1.04
C CYS A 40 0.52 6.92 -0.38
N GLY A 41 1.37 7.18 -1.37
CA GLY A 41 0.94 7.33 -2.76
C GLY A 41 0.29 6.08 -3.33
N VAL A 42 0.90 4.91 -3.09
CA VAL A 42 0.39 3.63 -3.62
C VAL A 42 -0.89 3.21 -2.90
N SER A 43 -1.00 3.42 -1.59
CA SER A 43 -2.24 3.14 -0.85
C SER A 43 -3.37 4.07 -1.26
N ALA A 44 -3.11 5.37 -1.47
CA ALA A 44 -4.12 6.30 -1.97
C ALA A 44 -4.63 5.91 -3.37
N TYR A 45 -3.72 5.54 -4.29
CA TYR A 45 -4.10 5.07 -5.62
C TYR A 45 -4.87 3.74 -5.56
N SER A 46 -4.47 2.83 -4.66
CA SER A 46 -5.19 1.58 -4.43
C SER A 46 -6.59 1.85 -3.87
N ALA A 47 -6.75 2.77 -2.93
CA ALA A 47 -8.06 3.15 -2.39
C ALA A 47 -8.98 3.72 -3.48
N TYR A 48 -8.44 4.53 -4.40
CA TYR A 48 -9.19 5.05 -5.54
C TYR A 48 -9.64 3.93 -6.49
N SER A 49 -8.77 2.96 -6.80
CA SER A 49 -9.12 1.81 -7.61
C SER A 49 -10.24 0.95 -6.98
N GLU A 50 -10.17 0.71 -5.66
CA GLU A 50 -11.17 -0.07 -4.93
C GLU A 50 -12.50 0.70 -4.79
N TYR A 51 -12.46 2.04 -4.79
CA TYR A 51 -13.66 2.90 -4.89
C TYR A 51 -14.40 2.69 -6.20
N GLU A 52 -13.69 2.61 -7.33
CA GLU A 52 -14.28 2.30 -8.63
C GLU A 52 -14.87 0.88 -8.69
N GLU A 53 -14.23 -0.09 -8.03
CA GLU A 53 -14.75 -1.47 -7.92
C GLU A 53 -15.89 -1.62 -6.90
N LYS A 54 -16.31 -0.53 -6.24
CA LYS A 54 -17.33 -0.48 -5.17
C LYS A 54 -17.00 -1.34 -3.95
N ASP A 55 -15.73 -1.67 -3.74
CA ASP A 55 -15.27 -2.45 -2.60
C ASP A 55 -14.95 -1.55 -1.40
N GLN A 56 -16.01 -1.17 -0.69
CA GLN A 56 -15.91 -0.23 0.42
C GLN A 56 -14.97 -0.70 1.53
N LEU A 57 -14.89 -2.02 1.77
CA LEU A 57 -14.05 -2.58 2.83
C LEU A 57 -12.55 -2.35 2.54
N TRP A 58 -12.11 -2.66 1.32
CA TRP A 58 -10.72 -2.45 0.90
C TRP A 58 -10.37 -0.98 0.75
N LEU A 59 -11.30 -0.15 0.28
CA LEU A 59 -11.15 1.30 0.24
C LEU A 59 -10.80 1.84 1.62
N TRP A 60 -11.60 1.51 2.65
CA TRP A 60 -11.37 2.01 4.00
C TRP A 60 -10.03 1.53 4.57
N ILE A 61 -9.65 0.27 4.33
CA ILE A 61 -8.35 -0.26 4.75
C ILE A 61 -7.20 0.54 4.13
N PHE A 62 -7.21 0.77 2.82
CA PHE A 62 -6.16 1.52 2.15
C PHE A 62 -6.15 3.00 2.52
N ALA A 63 -7.32 3.60 2.75
CA ALA A 63 -7.43 4.98 3.22
C ALA A 63 -6.79 5.16 4.60
N VAL A 64 -7.04 4.22 5.54
CA VAL A 64 -6.40 4.24 6.86
C VAL A 64 -4.88 4.08 6.75
N ILE A 65 -4.39 3.19 5.88
CA ILE A 65 -2.95 3.02 5.65
C ILE A 65 -2.34 4.31 5.09
N ALA A 66 -2.99 4.95 4.11
CA ALA A 66 -2.53 6.21 3.55
C ALA A 66 -2.42 7.32 4.61
N ILE A 67 -3.36 7.36 5.55
CA ILE A 67 -3.34 8.31 6.67
C ILE A 67 -2.18 7.99 7.64
N ILE A 68 -1.99 6.74 8.01
CA ILE A 68 -0.91 6.32 8.93
C ILE A 68 0.46 6.62 8.33
N PHE A 69 0.64 6.35 7.04
CA PHE A 69 1.89 6.58 6.31
C PHE A 69 2.02 7.99 5.73
N ASN A 70 1.10 8.91 6.07
CA ASN A 70 1.09 10.24 5.51
C ASN A 70 2.35 11.02 5.93
N PRO A 71 3.19 11.48 4.98
CA PRO A 71 4.41 12.21 5.28
C PRO A 71 4.15 13.61 5.88
N ILE A 72 2.94 14.15 5.74
CA ILE A 72 2.53 15.45 6.28
C ILE A 72 2.35 15.37 7.81
N ALA A 73 1.78 14.28 8.30
CA ALA A 73 1.58 14.03 9.73
C ALA A 73 2.64 13.03 10.22
N SER A 74 3.87 13.52 10.43
CA SER A 74 4.95 12.68 10.93
C SER A 74 4.70 12.32 12.39
N PHE A 75 4.08 11.17 12.65
CA PHE A 75 3.95 10.65 14.01
C PHE A 75 5.33 10.22 14.54
N TYR A 76 5.73 10.80 15.67
CA TYR A 76 6.94 10.42 16.41
C TYR A 76 6.74 9.10 17.17
N PHE A 77 6.44 8.03 16.45
CA PHE A 77 6.48 6.68 17.04
C PHE A 77 7.91 6.14 17.07
N GLN A 78 8.17 5.27 18.05
CA GLN A 78 9.42 4.53 18.14
C GLN A 78 9.63 3.62 16.93
N ARG A 79 10.89 3.32 16.60
CA ARG A 79 11.26 2.46 15.46
C ARG A 79 10.54 1.12 15.45
N GLU A 80 10.31 0.52 16.62
CA GLU A 80 9.62 -0.78 16.75
C GLU A 80 8.17 -0.70 16.26
N ILE A 81 7.45 0.34 16.67
CA ILE A 81 6.05 0.57 16.27
C ILE A 81 5.96 0.79 14.75
N TRP A 82 6.88 1.57 14.18
CA TRP A 82 6.97 1.75 12.73
C TRP A 82 7.30 0.45 12.00
N ALA A 83 8.17 -0.40 12.56
CA ALA A 83 8.45 -1.71 11.99
C ALA A 83 7.18 -2.59 11.96
N THR A 84 6.37 -2.57 13.03
CA THR A 84 5.08 -3.26 13.05
C THR A 84 4.14 -2.72 11.96
N PHE A 85 3.99 -1.40 11.84
CA PHE A 85 3.15 -0.81 10.78
C PHE A 85 3.63 -1.18 9.37
N ASN A 86 4.95 -1.19 9.13
CA ASN A 86 5.52 -1.61 7.85
C ASN A 86 5.17 -3.06 7.52
N VAL A 87 5.32 -3.98 8.48
CA VAL A 87 4.99 -5.40 8.31
C VAL A 87 3.50 -5.58 8.05
N VAL A 88 2.65 -4.95 8.86
CA VAL A 88 1.19 -5.02 8.71
C VAL A 88 0.75 -4.49 7.35
N ALA A 89 1.25 -3.31 6.94
CA ALA A 89 0.95 -2.75 5.63
C ALA A 89 1.38 -3.69 4.50
N SER A 90 2.60 -4.26 4.59
CA SER A 90 3.10 -5.20 3.58
C SER A 90 2.22 -6.46 3.47
N VAL A 91 1.77 -7.02 4.60
CA VAL A 91 0.85 -8.17 4.60
C VAL A 91 -0.48 -7.80 3.96
N ILE A 92 -1.06 -6.64 4.30
CA ILE A 92 -2.33 -6.17 3.73
C ILE A 92 -2.21 -6.02 2.20
N PHE A 93 -1.11 -5.43 1.71
CA PHE A 93 -0.85 -5.32 0.27
C PHE A 93 -0.78 -6.68 -0.42
N ILE A 94 -0.10 -7.66 0.19
CA ILE A 94 0.00 -9.03 -0.35
C ILE A 94 -1.36 -9.72 -0.36
N VAL A 95 -2.13 -9.62 0.72
CA VAL A 95 -3.47 -10.23 0.82
C VAL A 95 -4.41 -9.62 -0.21
N ASN A 96 -4.40 -8.29 -0.36
CA ASN A 96 -5.18 -7.62 -1.39
C ASN A 96 -4.77 -8.12 -2.79
N LEU A 97 -3.47 -8.17 -3.09
CA LEU A 97 -2.96 -8.70 -4.37
C LEU A 97 -3.43 -10.14 -4.62
N ALA A 98 -3.39 -11.00 -3.60
CA ALA A 98 -3.87 -12.37 -3.70
C ALA A 98 -5.38 -12.43 -3.98
N ILE A 99 -6.17 -11.56 -3.37
CA ILE A 99 -7.63 -11.50 -3.55
C ILE A 99 -7.98 -10.88 -4.91
N THR A 100 -7.38 -9.76 -5.30
CA THR A 100 -7.58 -9.11 -6.61
C THR A 100 -7.17 -10.05 -7.75
N LYS A 101 -6.07 -10.82 -7.60
CA LYS A 101 -5.67 -11.83 -8.59
C LYS A 101 -6.63 -13.02 -8.65
N ARG A 102 -7.36 -13.31 -7.56
CA ARG A 102 -8.35 -14.39 -7.45
C ARG A 102 -9.73 -13.99 -7.93
N ARG A 103 -10.04 -12.69 -8.03
CA ARG A 103 -11.24 -12.23 -8.72
C ARG A 103 -11.00 -12.42 -10.22
N PRO A 104 -11.60 -13.44 -10.88
CA PRO A 104 -11.76 -13.31 -12.32
C PRO A 104 -12.46 -11.98 -12.54
N HIS A 105 -11.91 -11.15 -13.41
CA HIS A 105 -12.56 -9.93 -13.89
C HIS A 105 -13.96 -10.32 -14.38
N GLU A 106 -14.96 -10.29 -13.50
CA GLU A 106 -16.35 -10.20 -13.91
C GLU A 106 -16.51 -8.76 -14.40
N THR A 107 -16.12 -8.59 -15.66
CA THR A 107 -16.50 -7.47 -16.50
C THR A 107 -18.00 -7.28 -16.37
N LYS A 108 -18.39 -6.29 -15.57
CA LYS A 108 -19.67 -5.60 -15.79
C LYS A 108 -19.50 -4.61 -16.92
#